data_AF-A0A1V4BYH3-F1
#
_entry.id   AF-A0A1V4BYH3-F1
#
_cell.length_a   1.000
_cell.length_b   1.000
_cell.length_c   1.000
_cell.angle_alpha   90.00
_cell.angle_beta   90.00
_cell.angle_gamma   90.00
#
_symmetry.space_group_name_H-M   'P 1'
#
loop_
_entity.id
_entity.type
_entity.pdbx_description
1 polymer ?
#
loop_
_entity_poly.entity_id
_entity_poly.type
_entity_poly.pdbx_seq_one_letter_code
_entity_poly.pdbx_strand_id
1 'polypeptide(L)'
;MGDAPYAPSTDGAVMAISHFSVKTGSRQKGQSASAQFAYLCRLGRYQGKGDLEHVGHYNYPDWSQAHPQLFWQAADEYERANARLYTQIECALPRELDATQRLDLLEDFLERELGARFPYTCAVHNPVALDGQENPHAHILFSERAVDGIERGARQFFSRANQQHPEKGGAAKDRDWSRQAKIGNISINAGKEAEVNLENEPALVRKHRLRLH
;
A
#
# COMPACT_ATOMS: atom_id res chain seq x y z
N MET A 1 8.89 58.61 9.14
CA MET A 1 7.63 57.99 8.70
C MET A 1 8.03 56.83 7.83
N GLY A 2 7.99 55.63 8.41
CA GLY A 2 8.51 54.42 7.79
C GLY A 2 7.37 53.63 7.18
N ASP A 3 7.55 53.24 5.92
CA ASP A 3 6.80 52.17 5.29
C ASP A 3 7.67 50.91 5.33
N ALA A 4 7.29 49.95 6.15
CA ALA A 4 7.81 48.59 6.08
C ALA A 4 6.95 47.80 5.08
N PRO A 5 7.56 46.98 4.20
CA PRO A 5 6.81 46.18 3.24
C PRO A 5 6.05 45.04 3.94
N TYR A 6 4.83 44.81 3.46
CA TYR A 6 3.96 43.69 3.77
C TYR A 6 4.73 42.36 3.73
N ALA A 7 4.91 41.74 4.89
CA ALA A 7 5.41 40.38 4.99
C ALA A 7 4.26 39.42 4.61
N PRO A 8 4.45 38.47 3.68
CA PRO A 8 3.48 37.41 3.48
C PRO A 8 3.40 36.56 4.75
N SER A 9 2.17 36.29 5.20
CA SER A 9 1.88 35.43 6.33
C SER A 9 2.50 34.05 6.11
N THR A 10 3.34 33.63 7.05
CA THR A 10 3.74 32.23 7.21
C THR A 10 2.56 31.45 7.77
N ASP A 11 1.54 31.21 6.95
CA ASP A 11 0.66 30.07 7.20
C ASP A 11 1.50 28.83 6.88
N GLY A 12 1.99 28.21 7.95
CA GLY A 12 2.57 26.88 7.90
C GLY A 12 1.48 25.89 7.53
N ALA A 13 1.24 25.74 6.23
CA ALA A 13 0.57 24.56 5.71
C ALA A 13 1.45 23.35 6.07
N VAL A 14 0.98 22.58 7.04
CA VAL A 14 1.60 21.32 7.47
C VAL A 14 1.44 20.35 6.30
N MET A 15 2.44 20.30 5.41
CA MET A 15 2.44 19.37 4.28
C MET A 15 2.46 17.92 4.80
N ALA A 16 1.30 17.28 4.76
CA ALA A 16 0.97 16.10 5.56
C ALA A 16 1.36 14.73 4.98
N ILE A 17 2.09 14.66 3.86
CA ILE A 17 2.87 13.45 3.49
C ILE A 17 4.21 13.93 2.94
N SER A 18 5.28 13.80 3.73
CA SER A 18 6.63 14.19 3.30
C SER A 18 7.28 13.20 2.33
N HIS A 19 6.73 11.98 2.21
CA HIS A 19 7.27 10.93 1.36
C HIS A 19 6.20 9.96 0.84
N PHE A 20 6.14 9.80 -0.48
CA PHE A 20 5.36 8.77 -1.17
C PHE A 20 6.23 8.14 -2.25
N SER A 21 6.30 6.82 -2.32
CA SER A 21 7.07 6.12 -3.35
C SER A 21 6.39 4.85 -3.82
N VAL A 22 6.59 4.52 -5.10
CA VAL A 22 6.14 3.27 -5.70
C VAL A 22 7.35 2.53 -6.24
N LYS A 23 7.57 1.31 -5.76
CA LYS A 23 8.68 0.42 -6.11
C LYS A 23 8.14 -0.88 -6.69
N THR A 24 8.97 -1.58 -7.44
CA THR A 24 8.56 -2.81 -8.14
C THR A 24 9.62 -3.87 -7.96
N GLY A 25 9.18 -5.13 -7.85
CA GLY A 25 10.04 -6.28 -7.68
C GLY A 25 10.07 -7.17 -8.92
N SER A 26 11.23 -7.57 -9.42
CA SER A 26 11.36 -8.64 -10.41
C SER A 26 12.49 -9.61 -10.09
N ARG A 27 12.28 -10.89 -10.43
CA ARG A 27 13.26 -11.97 -10.19
C ARG A 27 14.55 -11.76 -10.97
N GLN A 28 14.47 -11.23 -12.19
CA GLN A 28 15.64 -10.89 -13.02
C GLN A 28 16.55 -9.86 -12.35
N LYS A 29 16.01 -8.99 -11.49
CA LYS A 29 16.77 -8.02 -10.70
C LYS A 29 17.23 -8.57 -9.34
N GLY A 30 17.10 -9.87 -9.11
CA GLY A 30 17.46 -10.52 -7.84
C GLY A 30 16.49 -10.25 -6.70
N GLN A 31 15.29 -9.73 -6.99
CA GLN A 31 14.27 -9.45 -5.97
C GLN A 31 13.36 -10.66 -5.76
N SER A 32 12.79 -10.78 -4.56
CA SER A 32 11.84 -11.82 -4.17
C SER A 32 10.65 -11.19 -3.45
N ALA A 33 9.45 -11.54 -3.91
CA ALA A 33 8.21 -11.10 -3.29
C ALA A 33 8.03 -11.73 -1.91
N SER A 34 8.35 -13.01 -1.76
CA SER A 34 8.23 -13.73 -0.49
C SER A 34 9.19 -13.17 0.57
N ALA A 35 10.41 -12.79 0.19
CA ALA A 35 11.36 -12.11 1.07
C ALA A 35 10.91 -10.69 1.42
N GLN A 36 10.38 -9.95 0.45
CA GLN A 36 9.86 -8.60 0.69
C GLN A 36 8.65 -8.63 1.64
N PHE A 37 7.71 -9.54 1.44
CA PHE A 37 6.57 -9.74 2.34
C PHE A 37 7.03 -10.08 3.76
N ALA A 38 7.97 -11.03 3.92
CA ALA A 38 8.50 -11.38 5.23
C ALA A 38 9.21 -10.21 5.92
N TYR A 39 9.93 -9.38 5.16
CA TYR A 39 10.56 -8.16 5.67
C TYR A 39 9.51 -7.16 6.19
N LEU A 40 8.48 -6.89 5.40
CA LEU A 40 7.43 -5.92 5.74
C LEU A 40 6.58 -6.39 6.92
N CYS A 41 6.23 -7.66 6.99
CA CYS A 41 5.40 -8.21 8.08
C CYS A 41 6.21 -8.64 9.31
N ARG A 42 7.50 -8.31 9.37
CA ARG A 42 8.44 -8.72 10.43
C ARG A 42 8.41 -10.23 10.72
N LEU A 43 8.39 -11.07 9.68
CA LEU A 43 8.36 -12.53 9.84
C LEU A 43 9.76 -13.14 9.86
N GLY A 44 9.88 -14.32 10.48
CA GLY A 44 11.15 -15.07 10.57
C GLY A 44 12.27 -14.23 11.19
N ARG A 45 13.38 -14.03 10.45
CA ARG A 45 14.55 -13.28 10.93
C ARG A 45 14.29 -11.82 11.31
N TYR A 46 13.10 -11.29 11.01
CA TYR A 46 12.73 -9.90 11.25
C TYR A 46 11.83 -9.70 12.48
N GLN A 47 11.41 -10.77 13.17
CA GLN A 47 10.49 -10.73 14.32
C GLN A 47 11.00 -9.91 15.52
N GLY A 48 12.29 -9.58 15.57
CA GLY A 48 12.89 -8.78 16.64
C GLY A 48 12.80 -7.26 16.46
N LYS A 49 12.25 -6.76 15.35
CA LYS A 49 12.04 -5.32 15.19
C LYS A 49 10.72 -4.91 15.83
N GLY A 50 10.79 -4.15 16.93
CA GLY A 50 9.62 -3.68 17.69
C GLY A 50 8.93 -2.45 17.10
N ASP A 51 9.01 -2.24 15.78
CA ASP A 51 8.50 -1.06 15.08
C ASP A 51 7.21 -1.34 14.29
N LEU A 52 6.65 -2.55 14.38
CA LEU A 52 5.45 -2.94 13.63
C LEU A 52 4.18 -2.61 14.42
N GLU A 53 3.37 -1.67 13.94
CA GLU A 53 2.10 -1.30 14.58
C GLU A 53 0.92 -2.11 14.06
N HIS A 54 0.89 -2.41 12.76
CA HIS A 54 -0.24 -3.07 12.11
C HIS A 54 0.19 -3.92 10.92
N VAL A 55 -0.55 -5.01 10.66
CA VAL A 55 -0.49 -5.80 9.42
C VAL A 55 -1.91 -6.21 9.03
N GLY A 56 -2.24 -6.06 7.75
CA GLY A 56 -3.50 -6.51 7.16
C GLY A 56 -3.29 -7.25 5.84
N HIS A 57 -4.14 -8.23 5.55
CA HIS A 57 -4.07 -9.08 4.36
C HIS A 57 -5.42 -9.15 3.65
N TYR A 58 -5.44 -8.91 2.33
CA TYR A 58 -6.68 -8.66 1.60
C TYR A 58 -6.69 -9.33 0.22
N ASN A 59 -7.89 -9.80 -0.17
CA ASN A 59 -8.22 -10.36 -1.49
C ASN A 59 -7.28 -11.47 -2.00
N TYR A 60 -6.66 -12.22 -1.10
CA TYR A 60 -5.88 -13.39 -1.49
C TYR A 60 -6.80 -14.48 -2.04
N PRO A 61 -6.43 -15.14 -3.16
CA PRO A 61 -7.15 -16.32 -3.63
C PRO A 61 -7.22 -17.40 -2.56
N ASP A 62 -8.26 -18.23 -2.59
CA ASP A 62 -8.57 -19.27 -1.59
C ASP A 62 -7.36 -20.11 -1.16
N TRP A 63 -6.53 -20.54 -2.12
CA TRP A 63 -5.34 -21.35 -1.86
C TRP A 63 -4.23 -20.63 -1.04
N SER A 64 -4.37 -19.32 -0.82
CA SER A 64 -3.43 -18.49 -0.05
C SER A 64 -4.09 -17.60 0.99
N GLN A 65 -5.42 -17.57 1.10
CA GLN A 65 -6.13 -16.64 1.99
C GLN A 65 -5.72 -16.81 3.45
N ALA A 66 -5.62 -18.06 3.92
CA ALA A 66 -5.17 -18.36 5.28
C ALA A 66 -3.65 -18.17 5.48
N HIS A 67 -2.88 -18.20 4.38
CA HIS A 67 -1.42 -18.13 4.41
C HIS A 67 -0.88 -17.24 3.27
N PRO A 68 -0.96 -15.90 3.41
CA PRO A 68 -0.52 -14.95 2.38
C PRO A 68 0.92 -15.15 1.89
N GLN A 69 1.80 -15.69 2.73
CA GLN A 69 3.15 -16.09 2.34
C GLN A 69 3.17 -17.04 1.12
N LEU A 70 2.21 -17.97 1.02
CA LEU A 70 2.10 -18.91 -0.10
C LEU A 70 1.86 -18.17 -1.42
N PHE A 71 1.08 -17.07 -1.40
CA PHE A 71 0.87 -16.25 -2.59
C PHE A 71 2.18 -15.66 -3.10
N TRP A 72 2.98 -15.11 -2.20
CA TRP A 72 4.24 -14.47 -2.57
C TRP A 72 5.33 -15.47 -2.97
N GLN A 73 5.33 -16.68 -2.39
CA GLN A 73 6.15 -17.79 -2.86
C GLN A 73 5.74 -18.24 -4.27
N ALA A 74 4.44 -18.37 -4.51
CA ALA A 74 3.92 -18.71 -5.84
C ALA A 74 4.24 -17.62 -6.88
N ALA A 75 4.24 -16.34 -6.50
CA ALA A 75 4.69 -15.26 -7.37
C ALA A 75 6.17 -15.43 -7.75
N ASP A 76 7.04 -15.71 -6.77
CA ASP A 76 8.47 -15.95 -7.02
C ASP A 76 8.71 -17.15 -7.96
N GLU A 77 7.94 -18.23 -7.78
CA GLU A 77 8.06 -19.47 -8.55
C GLU A 77 7.49 -19.35 -9.97
N TYR A 78 6.29 -18.80 -10.12
CA TYR A 78 5.50 -18.93 -11.35
C TYR A 78 5.47 -17.68 -12.24
N GLU A 79 5.83 -16.49 -11.74
CA GLU A 79 6.03 -15.36 -12.63
C GLU A 79 7.27 -15.55 -13.51
N ARG A 80 7.19 -15.04 -14.73
CA ARG A 80 8.35 -14.95 -15.64
C ARG A 80 9.45 -14.12 -14.96
N ALA A 81 10.71 -14.46 -15.23
CA ALA A 81 11.84 -13.83 -14.54
C ALA A 81 11.83 -12.28 -14.65
N ASN A 82 11.42 -11.74 -15.79
CA ASN A 82 11.34 -10.31 -16.06
C ASN A 82 9.96 -9.69 -15.77
N ALA A 83 9.02 -10.42 -15.15
CA ALA A 83 7.74 -9.86 -14.70
C ALA A 83 7.88 -9.16 -13.35
N ARG A 84 6.95 -8.23 -13.11
CA ARG A 84 6.73 -7.66 -11.79
C ARG A 84 6.09 -8.73 -10.91
N LEU A 85 6.81 -9.15 -9.88
CA LEU A 85 6.35 -10.07 -8.83
C LEU A 85 5.37 -9.34 -7.90
N TYR A 86 5.72 -8.09 -7.56
CA TYR A 86 4.94 -7.20 -6.72
C TYR A 86 5.14 -5.75 -7.15
N THR A 87 4.19 -4.92 -6.71
CA THR A 87 4.35 -3.47 -6.60
C THR A 87 4.23 -3.11 -5.13
N GLN A 88 5.11 -2.23 -4.66
CA GLN A 88 5.13 -1.74 -3.28
C GLN A 88 4.86 -0.24 -3.29
N ILE A 89 3.85 0.19 -2.55
CA ILE A 89 3.67 1.59 -2.18
C ILE A 89 4.27 1.78 -0.79
N GLU A 90 4.93 2.91 -0.59
CA GLU A 90 5.41 3.35 0.71
C GLU A 90 4.98 4.80 0.89
N CYS A 91 4.20 5.07 1.93
CA CYS A 91 3.70 6.41 2.24
C CYS A 91 4.00 6.75 3.70
N ALA A 92 4.52 7.96 3.92
CA ALA A 92 4.57 8.53 5.25
C ALA A 92 3.15 8.77 5.75
N LEU A 93 2.93 8.50 7.04
CA LEU A 93 1.71 8.84 7.74
C LEU A 93 2.03 10.02 8.67
N PRO A 94 1.10 10.95 8.90
CA PRO A 94 1.33 12.01 9.88
C PRO A 94 1.57 11.43 11.28
N ARG A 95 2.61 11.92 11.95
CA ARG A 95 2.97 11.46 13.31
C ARG A 95 2.10 12.08 14.39
N GLU A 96 1.40 13.15 14.04
CA GLU A 96 0.42 13.86 14.86
C GLU A 96 -0.89 13.07 15.00
N LEU A 97 -1.18 12.16 14.06
CA LEU A 97 -2.30 11.24 14.15
C LEU A 97 -1.94 10.06 15.06
N ASP A 98 -2.87 9.62 15.90
CA ASP A 98 -2.69 8.40 16.68
C ASP A 98 -2.75 7.14 15.79
N ALA A 99 -2.36 5.98 16.34
CA ALA A 99 -2.32 4.73 15.60
C ALA A 99 -3.67 4.31 14.97
N THR A 100 -4.79 4.67 15.59
CA THR A 100 -6.14 4.36 15.06
C THR A 100 -6.46 5.27 13.89
N GLN A 101 -6.22 6.58 14.03
CA GLN A 101 -6.43 7.55 12.95
C GLN A 101 -5.53 7.28 11.74
N ARG A 102 -4.28 6.86 11.98
CA ARG A 102 -3.35 6.43 10.93
C ARG A 102 -3.86 5.19 10.20
N LEU A 103 -4.45 4.24 10.91
CA LEU A 103 -5.06 3.06 10.32
C LEU A 103 -6.30 3.43 9.50
N ASP A 104 -7.19 4.28 10.02
CA ASP A 104 -8.37 4.76 9.29
C ASP A 104 -7.98 5.46 7.98
N LEU A 105 -6.98 6.35 8.02
CA LEU A 105 -6.43 7.01 6.83
C LEU A 105 -5.88 6.00 5.82
N LEU A 106 -5.16 4.98 6.29
CA LEU A 106 -4.63 3.91 5.44
C LEU A 106 -5.76 3.07 4.83
N GLU A 107 -6.79 2.71 5.59
CA GLU A 107 -7.92 1.92 5.10
C GLU A 107 -8.69 2.65 3.99
N ASP A 108 -8.94 3.95 4.14
CA ASP A 108 -9.60 4.76 3.11
C ASP A 108 -8.75 4.85 1.84
N PHE A 109 -7.42 4.97 1.98
CA PHE A 109 -6.49 4.88 0.84
C PHE A 109 -6.55 3.51 0.16
N LEU A 110 -6.51 2.43 0.93
CA LEU A 110 -6.52 1.06 0.42
C LEU A 110 -7.81 0.75 -0.35
N GLU A 111 -8.96 1.13 0.19
CA GLU A 111 -10.26 0.91 -0.45
C GLU A 111 -10.36 1.64 -1.80
N ARG A 112 -9.95 2.92 -1.83
CA ARG A 112 -10.01 3.73 -3.05
C ARG A 112 -9.03 3.26 -4.13
N GLU A 113 -7.77 3.01 -3.76
CA GLU A 113 -6.70 2.75 -4.73
C GLU A 113 -6.58 1.27 -5.12
N LEU A 114 -6.89 0.35 -4.21
CA LEU A 114 -6.83 -1.09 -4.47
C LEU A 114 -8.23 -1.72 -4.43
N GLY A 115 -8.99 -1.50 -3.37
CA GLY A 115 -10.31 -2.09 -3.14
C GLY A 115 -10.26 -3.61 -3.22
N ALA A 116 -11.32 -4.24 -3.72
CA ALA A 116 -11.37 -5.69 -3.93
C ALA A 116 -10.55 -6.21 -5.14
N ARG A 117 -9.83 -5.34 -5.85
CA ARG A 117 -9.28 -5.67 -7.18
C ARG A 117 -7.98 -6.46 -7.15
N PHE A 118 -7.17 -6.34 -6.11
CA PHE A 118 -5.81 -6.88 -6.07
C PHE A 118 -5.59 -7.69 -4.80
N PRO A 119 -4.84 -8.81 -4.84
CA PRO A 119 -4.28 -9.40 -3.63
C PRO A 119 -3.21 -8.48 -3.06
N TYR A 120 -3.33 -8.09 -1.79
CA TYR A 120 -2.37 -7.20 -1.15
C TYR A 120 -2.21 -7.43 0.35
N THR A 121 -1.09 -6.93 0.86
CA THR A 121 -0.79 -6.81 2.28
C THR A 121 -0.39 -5.39 2.59
N CYS A 122 -0.89 -4.83 3.68
CA CYS A 122 -0.37 -3.59 4.25
C CYS A 122 0.34 -3.87 5.57
N ALA A 123 1.34 -3.04 5.89
CA ALA A 123 2.01 -3.02 7.19
C ALA A 123 2.32 -1.57 7.57
N VAL A 124 2.01 -1.18 8.81
CA VAL A 124 2.37 0.13 9.36
C VAL A 124 3.59 -0.05 10.25
N HIS A 125 4.67 0.65 9.93
CA HIS A 125 5.89 0.70 10.75
C HIS A 125 5.98 2.07 11.42
N ASN A 126 6.41 2.12 12.67
CA ASN A 126 6.67 3.35 13.41
C ASN A 126 8.02 3.28 14.17
N PRO A 127 9.15 3.26 13.45
CA PRO A 127 10.45 3.41 14.08
C PRO A 127 10.67 4.86 14.56
N VAL A 128 11.65 5.05 15.42
CA VAL A 128 12.14 6.38 15.78
C VAL A 128 13.03 6.93 14.65
N ALA A 129 12.74 8.14 14.17
CA ALA A 129 13.53 8.86 13.16
C ALA A 129 14.81 9.46 13.76
N LEU A 130 15.66 10.03 12.88
CA LEU A 130 16.93 10.67 13.26
C LEU A 130 16.75 11.90 14.15
N ASP A 131 15.58 12.54 14.08
CA ASP A 131 15.18 13.66 14.95
C ASP A 131 14.69 13.21 16.34
N GLY A 132 14.73 11.90 16.62
CA GLY A 132 14.28 11.32 17.87
C GLY A 132 12.76 11.20 18.02
N GLN A 133 12.00 11.51 16.97
CA GLN A 133 10.53 11.46 16.95
C GLN A 133 10.00 10.21 16.24
N GLU A 134 8.72 9.95 16.37
CA GLU A 134 8.02 8.89 15.63
C GLU A 134 8.10 9.11 14.11
N ASN A 135 8.21 8.02 13.36
CA ASN A 135 8.22 8.03 11.90
C ASN A 135 7.26 6.99 11.34
N PRO A 136 5.94 7.18 11.53
CA PRO A 136 4.97 6.23 11.04
C PRO A 136 4.91 6.27 9.51
N HIS A 137 4.97 5.09 8.90
CA HIS A 137 4.83 4.92 7.46
C HIS A 137 4.19 3.57 7.15
N ALA A 138 3.35 3.55 6.11
CA ALA A 138 2.74 2.34 5.62
C ALA A 138 3.52 1.78 4.43
N HIS A 139 3.64 0.47 4.40
CA HIS A 139 4.06 -0.30 3.26
C HIS A 139 2.89 -1.11 2.73
N ILE A 140 2.61 -1.03 1.43
CA ILE A 140 1.51 -1.75 0.78
C ILE A 140 2.11 -2.58 -0.34
N LEU A 141 2.16 -3.90 -0.16
CA LEU A 141 2.68 -4.86 -1.11
C LEU A 141 1.51 -5.52 -1.84
N PHE A 142 1.38 -5.31 -3.14
CA PHE A 142 0.27 -5.86 -3.93
C PHE A 142 0.72 -6.50 -5.24
N SER A 143 -0.10 -7.44 -5.72
CA SER A 143 0.03 -7.99 -7.06
C SER A 143 -0.78 -7.16 -8.04
N GLU A 144 -0.18 -6.81 -9.18
CA GLU A 144 -0.93 -6.16 -10.27
C GLU A 144 -1.90 -7.10 -10.97
N ARG A 145 -1.91 -8.41 -10.63
CA ARG A 145 -2.90 -9.35 -11.14
C ARG A 145 -4.24 -9.12 -10.46
N ALA A 146 -5.27 -8.87 -11.26
CA ALA A 146 -6.60 -8.58 -10.75
C ALA A 146 -7.31 -9.85 -10.23
N VAL A 147 -8.06 -9.70 -9.14
CA VAL A 147 -9.06 -10.68 -8.69
C VAL A 147 -10.31 -10.43 -9.53
N ASP A 148 -10.58 -11.34 -10.47
CA ASP A 148 -11.66 -11.23 -11.45
C ASP A 148 -12.82 -12.20 -11.17
N GLY A 149 -12.85 -12.82 -9.99
CA GLY A 149 -13.86 -13.79 -9.57
C GLY A 149 -13.69 -15.19 -10.19
N ILE A 150 -12.62 -15.42 -10.96
CA ILE A 150 -12.34 -16.74 -11.55
C ILE A 150 -11.36 -17.49 -10.64
N GLU A 151 -11.82 -18.62 -10.12
CA GLU A 151 -11.00 -19.55 -9.34
C GLU A 151 -9.83 -20.08 -10.18
N ARG A 152 -8.62 -19.99 -9.62
CA ARG A 152 -7.39 -20.48 -10.24
C ARG A 152 -6.49 -21.08 -9.17
N GLY A 153 -5.86 -22.20 -9.47
CA GLY A 153 -4.72 -22.67 -8.67
C GLY A 153 -3.51 -21.74 -8.82
N ALA A 154 -2.56 -21.83 -7.89
CA ALA A 154 -1.38 -20.96 -7.83
C ALA A 154 -0.64 -20.82 -9.17
N ARG A 155 -0.27 -21.93 -9.80
CA ARG A 155 0.42 -21.92 -11.11
C ARG A 155 -0.40 -21.22 -12.19
N GLN A 156 -1.70 -21.51 -12.28
CA GLN A 156 -2.56 -20.91 -13.29
C GLN A 156 -2.70 -19.41 -13.06
N PHE A 157 -2.87 -18.95 -11.81
CA PHE A 157 -3.02 -17.54 -11.46
C PHE A 157 -1.90 -16.68 -12.08
N PHE A 158 -0.65 -17.15 -11.99
CA PHE A 158 0.53 -16.45 -12.53
C PHE A 158 0.87 -16.77 -14.00
N SER A 159 0.09 -17.61 -14.68
CA SER A 159 0.29 -17.89 -16.11
C SER A 159 -0.08 -16.69 -16.98
N ARG A 160 0.13 -16.79 -18.30
CA ARG A 160 -0.25 -15.72 -19.24
C ARG A 160 -1.77 -15.59 -19.25
N ALA A 161 -2.27 -14.36 -19.17
CA ALA A 161 -3.70 -14.11 -19.30
C ALA A 161 -4.20 -14.47 -20.69
N ASN A 162 -5.40 -15.04 -20.75
CA ASN A 162 -6.10 -15.35 -21.98
C ASN A 162 -7.32 -14.44 -22.10
N GLN A 163 -7.29 -13.47 -23.01
CA GLN A 163 -8.35 -12.47 -23.15
C GLN A 163 -9.64 -13.05 -23.74
N GLN A 164 -9.55 -14.11 -24.54
CA GLN A 164 -10.71 -14.75 -25.17
C GLN A 164 -11.40 -15.74 -24.22
N HIS A 165 -10.60 -16.42 -23.40
CA HIS A 165 -11.04 -17.42 -22.43
C HIS A 165 -10.31 -17.22 -21.09
N PRO A 166 -10.71 -16.21 -20.27
CA PRO A 166 -10.04 -15.86 -19.01
C PRO A 166 -9.90 -17.01 -18.01
N GLU A 167 -10.82 -17.96 -18.05
CA GLU A 167 -10.84 -19.18 -17.23
C GLU A 167 -9.76 -20.20 -17.63
N LYS A 168 -9.22 -20.10 -18.85
CA LYS A 168 -8.14 -20.96 -19.36
C LYS A 168 -6.76 -20.32 -19.26
N GLY A 169 -6.67 -19.11 -18.72
CA GLY A 169 -5.42 -18.37 -18.56
C GLY A 169 -5.19 -17.94 -17.12
N GLY A 170 -4.12 -17.16 -16.91
CA GLY A 170 -3.84 -16.51 -15.64
C GLY A 170 -4.60 -15.21 -15.45
N ALA A 171 -4.57 -14.72 -14.22
CA ALA A 171 -5.19 -13.44 -13.86
C ALA A 171 -4.51 -12.30 -14.64
N ALA A 172 -5.31 -11.43 -15.25
CA ALA A 172 -4.81 -10.32 -16.05
C ALA A 172 -4.08 -9.29 -15.17
N LYS A 173 -2.95 -8.76 -15.65
CA LYS A 173 -2.27 -7.65 -14.98
C LYS A 173 -2.92 -6.32 -15.36
N ASP A 174 -3.24 -5.52 -14.35
CA ASP A 174 -3.56 -4.11 -14.50
C ASP A 174 -2.30 -3.36 -14.99
N ARG A 175 -2.44 -2.60 -16.09
CA ARG A 175 -1.33 -1.90 -16.72
C ARG A 175 -1.19 -0.45 -16.24
N ASP A 176 -2.14 0.05 -15.47
CA ASP A 176 -2.21 1.45 -15.09
C ASP A 176 -1.19 1.79 -14.00
N TRP A 177 -0.79 0.81 -13.19
CA TRP A 177 0.31 0.92 -12.20
C TRP A 177 1.71 1.10 -12.81
N SER A 178 1.82 1.15 -14.13
CA SER A 178 3.03 1.57 -14.85
C SER A 178 2.99 3.03 -15.34
N ARG A 179 1.85 3.71 -15.23
CA ARG A 179 1.66 5.07 -15.73
C ARG A 179 2.06 6.10 -14.67
N GLN A 180 3.07 6.92 -14.99
CA GLN A 180 3.57 7.95 -14.09
C GLN A 180 2.51 8.98 -13.69
N ALA A 181 1.64 9.39 -14.62
CA ALA A 181 0.53 10.29 -14.33
C ALA A 181 -0.44 9.72 -13.28
N LYS A 182 -0.74 8.41 -13.33
CA LYS A 182 -1.58 7.76 -12.31
C LYS A 182 -0.89 7.80 -10.96
N ILE A 183 0.38 7.40 -10.89
CA ILE A 183 1.16 7.39 -9.64
C ILE A 183 1.26 8.81 -9.05
N GLY A 184 1.50 9.83 -9.89
CA GLY A 184 1.54 11.22 -9.47
C GLY A 184 0.22 11.69 -8.87
N ASN A 185 -0.91 11.37 -9.50
CA ASN A 185 -2.23 11.71 -8.97
C ASN A 185 -2.50 11.03 -7.62
N ILE A 186 -2.15 9.75 -7.48
CA ILE A 186 -2.30 9.01 -6.22
C ILE A 186 -1.47 9.68 -5.12
N SER A 187 -0.21 10.03 -5.41
CA SER A 187 0.66 10.71 -4.46
C SER A 187 0.10 12.06 -4.00
N ILE A 188 -0.42 12.86 -4.93
CA ILE A 188 -1.01 14.17 -4.63
C ILE A 188 -2.26 14.02 -3.76
N ASN A 189 -3.14 13.07 -4.11
CA ASN A 189 -4.38 12.85 -3.37
C ASN A 189 -4.10 12.34 -1.96
N ALA A 190 -3.16 11.41 -1.80
CA ALA A 190 -2.74 10.94 -0.48
C ALA A 190 -2.24 12.10 0.40
N GLY A 191 -1.44 13.01 -0.16
CA GLY A 191 -0.95 14.20 0.56
C GLY A 191 -2.10 15.10 1.04
N LYS A 192 -3.07 15.38 0.15
CA LYS A 192 -4.25 16.21 0.49
C LYS A 192 -5.12 15.56 1.57
N GLU A 193 -5.31 14.25 1.50
CA GLU A 193 -6.14 13.54 2.48
C GLU A 193 -5.50 13.52 3.87
N ALA A 194 -4.19 13.35 3.94
CA ALA A 194 -3.47 13.46 5.20
C ALA A 194 -3.60 14.87 5.80
N GLU A 195 -3.56 15.92 4.96
CA GLU A 195 -3.71 17.31 5.39
C GLU A 195 -5.11 17.57 5.94
N VAL A 196 -6.15 17.13 5.22
CA VAL A 196 -7.53 17.19 5.68
C VAL A 196 -7.74 16.43 7.00
N ASN A 197 -7.08 15.29 7.21
CA ASN A 197 -7.19 14.55 8.47
C ASN A 197 -6.47 15.23 9.64
N LEU A 198 -5.42 16.02 9.37
CA LEU A 198 -4.77 16.85 10.39
C LEU A 198 -5.59 18.08 10.76
N GLU A 199 -6.30 18.68 9.81
CA GLU A 199 -7.14 19.86 10.03
C GLU A 199 -8.45 19.55 10.75
N ASN A 200 -9.00 18.35 10.56
CA ASN A 200 -10.21 17.91 11.24
C ASN A 200 -9.88 17.35 12.63
N GLU A 201 -10.19 18.10 13.69
CA GLU A 201 -10.10 17.66 15.09
C GLU A 201 -10.60 16.20 15.29
N PRO A 202 -9.93 15.35 16.12
CA PRO A 202 -10.12 13.88 16.22
C PRO A 202 -11.52 13.30 16.48
N ALA A 203 -12.58 14.10 16.50
CA ALA A 203 -13.88 13.73 17.08
C ALA A 203 -15.02 13.45 16.07
N LEU A 204 -14.84 13.59 14.75
CA LEU A 204 -16.00 13.67 13.82
C LEU A 204 -16.10 12.68 12.65
N VAL A 205 -15.15 11.77 12.43
CA VAL A 205 -15.26 10.79 11.30
C VAL A 205 -16.30 9.68 11.56
N ARG A 206 -16.89 9.59 12.77
CA ARG A 206 -17.81 8.50 13.16
C ARG A 206 -19.24 8.53 12.60
N LYS A 207 -19.64 9.39 11.66
CA LYS A 207 -21.07 9.51 11.27
C LYS A 207 -21.55 8.88 9.96
N HIS A 208 -20.73 8.23 9.14
CA HIS A 208 -21.24 7.64 7.88
C HIS A 208 -20.99 6.15 7.63
N ARG A 209 -20.43 5.39 8.58
CA ARG A 209 -20.30 3.92 8.46
C ARG A 209 -21.18 3.15 9.45
N LEU A 210 -22.41 3.60 9.65
CA LEU A 210 -23.51 2.84 10.27
C LEU A 210 -24.75 2.92 9.38
N ARG A 211 -24.63 2.40 8.16
CA ARG A 211 -25.76 1.95 7.33
C ARG A 211 -25.14 1.21 6.17
N LEU A 212 -25.22 -0.11 6.23
CA LEU A 212 -25.43 -1.08 5.15
C LEU A 212 -25.18 -2.45 5.79
N HIS A 213 -26.21 -2.94 6.48
CA HIS A 213 -26.50 -4.36 6.61
C HIS A 213 -27.31 -4.78 5.39
#